data_AF-A0A7Y9N4U5-F1
#
_entry.id   AF-A0A7Y9N4U5-F1
#
_cell.length_a   1.000
_cell.length_b   1.000
_cell.length_c   1.000
_cell.angle_alpha   90.00
_cell.angle_beta   90.00
_cell.angle_gamma   90.00
#
_symmetry.space_group_name_H-M   'P 1'
#
loop_
_entity.id
_entity.type
_entity.pdbx_description
1 polymer ?
#
loop_
_entity_poly.entity_id
_entity_poly.type
_entity_poly.pdbx_seq_one_letter_code
_entity_poly.pdbx_strand_id
1 'polypeptide(L)'
;MNLGILAVVAAILVVGLFFAVQNGRARSLDVPSTSTNWSGDSAGQEAEFWSVIEATNPAHRGDQRQLAELRRRLDTLSTPDLESFIRVNDRLMAQSYNWDLWGAAYVAQGGASDDAFEDFRKWLISNGKSVFEQVSADPDSLADIIPAGYEGDASFEEFSYLFADIWTERTGKPITDLPKEKGSLYPSEPNGEPFVEDPEQLSARYPKLWARFGEDPLQ
;
A
#
# COMPACT_ATOMS: atom_id res chain seq x y z
N MET A 1 -44.84 69.26 -3.67
CA MET A 1 -45.43 69.55 -5.00
C MET A 1 -44.71 68.67 -6.02
N ASN A 2 -45.46 67.78 -6.69
CA ASN A 2 -45.19 66.95 -7.88
C ASN A 2 -43.80 66.33 -8.12
N LEU A 3 -43.65 65.00 -8.13
CA LEU A 3 -44.03 64.00 -9.17
C LEU A 3 -43.34 64.20 -10.54
N GLY A 4 -42.44 63.26 -10.85
CA GLY A 4 -42.38 62.56 -12.14
C GLY A 4 -41.48 63.12 -13.24
N ILE A 5 -40.59 62.29 -13.79
CA ILE A 5 -40.77 61.62 -15.09
C ILE A 5 -39.53 60.76 -15.44
N LEU A 6 -39.84 59.54 -15.91
CA LEU A 6 -38.98 58.53 -16.54
C LEU A 6 -38.29 59.04 -17.83
N ALA A 7 -37.08 58.56 -18.13
CA ALA A 7 -36.75 57.94 -19.42
C ALA A 7 -35.37 57.25 -19.41
N VAL A 8 -35.33 56.12 -20.11
CA VAL A 8 -34.26 55.11 -20.23
C VAL A 8 -33.33 55.44 -21.40
N VAL A 9 -32.01 55.27 -21.24
CA VAL A 9 -31.10 54.88 -22.33
C VAL A 9 -30.00 53.95 -21.79
N ALA A 10 -29.82 52.82 -22.46
CA ALA A 10 -28.86 51.76 -22.18
C ALA A 10 -27.49 51.99 -22.82
N ALA A 11 -26.41 51.46 -22.23
CA ALA A 11 -25.27 50.87 -22.95
C ALA A 11 -24.33 50.11 -21.97
N ILE A 12 -23.82 48.99 -22.46
CA ILE A 12 -23.10 47.90 -21.79
C ILE A 12 -21.58 48.12 -21.85
N LEU A 13 -20.82 47.60 -20.86
CA LEU A 13 -19.53 46.85 -20.93
C LEU A 13 -18.70 47.12 -19.64
N VAL A 14 -18.65 46.18 -18.68
CA VAL A 14 -17.60 45.14 -18.48
C VAL A 14 -16.24 45.79 -18.12
N VAL A 15 -15.67 45.62 -16.92
CA VAL A 15 -14.98 44.42 -16.41
C VAL A 15 -14.99 44.44 -14.87
N GLY A 16 -15.30 43.29 -14.26
CA GLY A 16 -15.34 43.10 -12.82
C GLY A 16 -14.03 42.61 -12.20
N LEU A 17 -13.89 42.89 -10.90
CA LEU A 17 -13.07 42.12 -9.98
C LEU A 17 -13.95 41.85 -8.75
N PHE A 18 -14.61 40.69 -8.73
CA PHE A 18 -15.43 40.25 -7.61
C PHE A 18 -14.58 39.39 -6.66
N PHE A 19 -14.33 39.90 -5.46
CA PHE A 19 -14.00 39.07 -4.31
C PHE A 19 -15.28 38.38 -3.85
N ALA A 20 -15.29 37.05 -3.81
CA ALA A 20 -16.31 36.29 -3.09
C ALA A 20 -15.68 35.05 -2.44
N VAL A 21 -15.55 35.11 -1.12
CA VAL A 21 -15.40 33.94 -0.24
C VAL A 21 -16.59 33.03 -0.51
N GLN A 22 -16.35 31.84 -1.05
CA GLN A 22 -17.38 30.81 -1.15
C GLN A 22 -17.10 29.70 -0.13
N ASN A 23 -18.16 29.43 0.64
CA ASN A 23 -18.35 28.29 1.52
C ASN A 23 -17.96 26.97 0.80
N GLY A 24 -16.80 26.42 1.15
CA GLY A 24 -16.46 25.05 0.82
C GLY A 24 -17.24 24.11 1.73
N ARG A 25 -18.43 23.66 1.29
CA ARG A 25 -18.94 22.35 1.73
C ARG A 25 -17.84 21.34 1.43
N ALA A 26 -17.33 20.66 2.46
CA ALA A 26 -16.51 19.47 2.25
C ALA A 26 -17.27 18.57 1.27
N ARG A 27 -16.70 18.33 0.08
CA ARG A 27 -17.17 17.25 -0.79
C ARG A 27 -17.12 15.99 0.07
N SER A 28 -18.26 15.33 0.29
CA SER A 28 -18.19 13.91 0.57
C SER A 28 -17.42 13.33 -0.62
N LEU A 29 -16.24 12.78 -0.35
CA LEU A 29 -15.68 11.82 -1.27
C LEU A 29 -16.63 10.64 -1.18
N ASP A 30 -17.62 10.62 -2.07
CA ASP A 30 -18.41 9.43 -2.29
C ASP A 30 -17.41 8.33 -2.62
N VAL A 31 -17.17 7.46 -1.64
CA VAL A 31 -16.41 6.23 -1.84
C VAL A 31 -17.21 5.49 -2.90
N PRO A 32 -16.69 5.31 -4.12
CA PRO A 32 -17.43 4.60 -5.13
C PRO A 32 -17.77 3.23 -4.53
N SER A 33 -19.06 2.91 -4.46
CA SER A 33 -19.49 1.53 -4.27
C SER A 33 -19.07 0.79 -5.54
N THR A 34 -17.80 0.40 -5.62
CA THR A 34 -17.33 -0.50 -6.65
C THR A 34 -18.17 -1.76 -6.52
N SER A 35 -18.83 -2.14 -7.61
CA SER A 35 -19.41 -3.47 -7.74
C SER A 35 -18.25 -4.45 -7.61
N THR A 36 -18.00 -4.90 -6.39
CA THR A 36 -16.80 -5.62 -6.01
C THR A 36 -16.88 -7.04 -6.55
N ASN A 37 -15.95 -7.42 -7.44
CA ASN A 37 -15.87 -8.76 -7.99
C ASN A 37 -15.01 -9.68 -7.11
N TRP A 38 -15.15 -9.59 -5.78
CA TRP A 38 -14.52 -10.51 -4.81
C TRP A 38 -14.97 -11.97 -5.02
N SER A 39 -16.12 -12.16 -5.68
CA SER A 39 -16.65 -13.46 -6.08
C SER A 39 -16.09 -13.99 -7.41
N GLY A 40 -15.18 -13.25 -8.05
CA GLY A 40 -14.45 -13.68 -9.24
C GLY A 40 -13.41 -14.77 -8.97
N ASP A 41 -12.67 -15.13 -10.01
CA ASP A 41 -11.52 -16.03 -9.88
C ASP A 41 -10.37 -15.37 -9.09
N SER A 42 -9.30 -16.14 -8.85
CA SER A 42 -8.13 -15.69 -8.09
C SER A 42 -7.51 -14.40 -8.62
N ALA A 43 -7.61 -14.14 -9.94
CA ALA A 43 -7.08 -12.93 -10.57
C ALA A 43 -8.00 -11.72 -10.35
N GLY A 44 -9.32 -11.92 -10.41
CA GLY A 44 -10.29 -10.88 -10.06
C GLY A 44 -10.18 -10.43 -8.60
N GLN A 45 -10.02 -11.39 -7.68
CA GLN A 45 -9.82 -11.10 -6.26
C GLN A 45 -8.52 -10.32 -6.01
N GLU A 46 -7.46 -10.65 -6.74
CA GLU A 46 -6.19 -9.94 -6.64
C GLU A 46 -6.29 -8.51 -7.15
N ALA A 47 -7.00 -8.28 -8.26
CA ALA A 47 -7.24 -6.94 -8.77
C ALA A 47 -7.98 -6.06 -7.75
N GLU A 48 -8.98 -6.61 -7.06
CA GLU A 48 -9.71 -5.91 -6.01
C GLU A 48 -8.82 -5.63 -4.78
N PHE A 49 -7.98 -6.59 -4.37
CA PHE A 49 -6.99 -6.39 -3.30
C PHE A 49 -6.08 -5.20 -3.60
N TRP A 50 -5.46 -5.18 -4.79
CA TRP A 50 -4.57 -4.09 -5.18
C TRP A 50 -5.31 -2.76 -5.27
N SER A 51 -6.52 -2.73 -5.81
CA SER A 51 -7.37 -1.53 -5.83
C SER A 51 -7.64 -0.98 -4.43
N VAL A 52 -7.83 -1.84 -3.42
CA VAL A 52 -7.97 -1.41 -2.02
C VAL A 52 -6.65 -0.83 -1.51
N ILE A 53 -5.53 -1.55 -1.67
CA ILE A 53 -4.22 -1.11 -1.16
C ILE A 53 -3.80 0.24 -1.76
N GLU A 54 -3.86 0.39 -3.08
CA GLU A 54 -3.44 1.61 -3.78
C GLU A 54 -4.28 2.83 -3.35
N ALA A 55 -5.55 2.61 -3.01
CA ALA A 55 -6.43 3.67 -2.53
C ALA A 55 -6.16 4.08 -1.07
N THR A 56 -5.36 3.32 -0.31
CA THR A 56 -4.99 3.63 1.08
C THR A 56 -3.69 4.41 1.21
N ASN A 57 -2.83 4.39 0.18
CA ASN A 57 -1.53 5.06 0.21
C ASN A 57 -1.33 6.18 -0.84
N PRO A 58 -2.31 7.07 -1.10
CA PRO A 58 -2.10 8.14 -2.08
C PRO A 58 -1.07 9.16 -1.55
N ALA A 59 0.12 9.12 -2.14
CA ALA A 59 1.28 9.96 -1.83
C ALA A 59 2.05 9.61 -0.55
N HIS A 60 2.16 8.33 -0.17
CA HIS A 60 3.08 7.83 0.87
C HIS A 60 3.00 8.64 2.19
N ARG A 61 1.78 8.77 2.73
CA ARG A 61 1.50 9.70 3.85
C ARG A 61 1.82 9.13 5.23
N GLY A 62 2.53 8.01 5.28
CA GLY A 62 2.92 7.28 6.48
C GLY A 62 1.91 6.20 6.91
N ASP A 63 2.44 5.19 7.56
CA ASP A 63 1.79 3.92 7.88
C ASP A 63 0.50 4.08 8.68
N GLN A 64 0.51 4.93 9.71
CA GLN A 64 -0.67 5.16 10.55
C GLN A 64 -1.88 5.70 9.77
N ARG A 65 -1.63 6.54 8.75
CA ARG A 65 -2.72 7.04 7.89
C ARG A 65 -3.19 5.96 6.93
N GLN A 66 -2.27 5.16 6.41
CA GLN A 66 -2.61 4.03 5.56
C GLN A 66 -3.45 3.00 6.31
N LEU A 67 -3.06 2.61 7.53
CA LEU A 67 -3.81 1.71 8.40
C LEU A 67 -5.23 2.23 8.67
N ALA A 68 -5.38 3.51 9.00
CA ALA A 68 -6.70 4.10 9.29
C ALA A 68 -7.62 4.05 8.05
N GLU A 69 -7.10 4.36 6.86
CA GLU A 69 -7.86 4.30 5.62
C GLU A 69 -8.15 2.87 5.18
N LEU A 70 -7.22 1.94 5.41
CA LEU A 70 -7.38 0.51 5.16
C LEU A 70 -8.47 -0.07 6.05
N ARG A 71 -8.43 0.21 7.36
CA ARG A 71 -9.48 -0.15 8.33
C ARG A 71 -10.86 0.32 7.84
N ARG A 72 -10.97 1.60 7.50
CA ARG A 72 -12.23 2.21 7.03
C ARG A 72 -12.81 1.50 5.82
N ARG A 73 -11.96 1.03 4.90
CA ARG A 73 -12.39 0.28 3.70
C ARG A 73 -12.79 -1.15 4.03
N LEU A 74 -11.95 -1.86 4.78
CA LEU A 74 -12.20 -3.25 5.18
C LEU A 74 -13.47 -3.38 6.07
N ASP A 75 -13.79 -2.35 6.85
CA ASP A 75 -15.04 -2.28 7.61
C ASP A 75 -16.31 -2.21 6.73
N THR A 76 -16.19 -1.79 5.47
CA THR A 76 -17.31 -1.76 4.52
C THR A 76 -17.50 -3.06 3.74
N LEU A 77 -16.51 -3.94 3.75
CA LEU A 77 -16.58 -5.23 3.04
C LEU A 77 -17.56 -6.17 3.73
N SER A 78 -18.23 -7.02 2.96
CA SER A 78 -18.93 -8.17 3.53
C SER A 78 -17.94 -9.16 4.16
N THR A 79 -18.39 -10.07 5.03
CA THR A 79 -17.48 -11.08 5.61
C THR A 79 -16.80 -11.94 4.53
N PRO A 80 -17.50 -12.49 3.52
CA PRO A 80 -16.85 -13.23 2.43
C PRO A 80 -15.81 -12.42 1.64
N ASP A 81 -16.05 -11.13 1.45
CA ASP A 81 -15.12 -10.24 0.75
C ASP A 81 -13.86 -9.97 1.59
N LEU A 82 -14.03 -9.72 2.89
CA LEU A 82 -12.91 -9.61 3.83
C LEU A 82 -12.09 -10.91 3.85
N GLU A 83 -12.74 -12.07 3.86
CA GLU A 83 -12.02 -13.35 3.77
C GLU A 83 -11.23 -13.48 2.48
N SER A 84 -11.77 -13.02 1.36
CA SER A 84 -11.08 -13.04 0.06
C SER A 84 -9.88 -12.10 0.06
N PHE A 85 -10.02 -10.89 0.63
CA PHE A 85 -8.91 -9.95 0.83
C PHE A 85 -7.77 -10.58 1.63
N ILE A 86 -8.09 -11.25 2.75
CA ILE A 86 -7.09 -11.90 3.62
C ILE A 86 -6.37 -13.05 2.87
N ARG A 87 -7.09 -13.86 2.09
CA ARG A 87 -6.48 -14.94 1.29
C ARG A 87 -5.52 -14.42 0.23
N VAL A 88 -5.86 -13.31 -0.43
CA VAL A 88 -4.96 -12.68 -1.40
C VAL A 88 -3.68 -12.20 -0.70
N ASN A 89 -3.81 -11.54 0.45
CA ASN A 89 -2.63 -11.13 1.24
C ASN A 89 -1.75 -12.34 1.62
N ASP A 90 -2.35 -13.40 2.16
CA ASP A 90 -1.66 -14.65 2.52
C ASP A 90 -0.90 -15.24 1.32
N ARG A 91 -1.52 -15.25 0.14
CA ARG A 91 -0.89 -15.69 -1.11
C ARG A 91 0.30 -14.81 -1.50
N LEU A 92 0.17 -13.48 -1.45
CA LEU A 92 1.24 -12.54 -1.80
C LEU A 92 2.42 -12.62 -0.81
N MET A 93 2.13 -12.81 0.48
CA MET A 93 3.16 -13.07 1.50
C MET A 93 3.92 -14.37 1.20
N ALA A 94 3.23 -15.44 0.84
CA ALA A 94 3.87 -16.70 0.44
C ALA A 94 4.71 -16.54 -0.85
N GLN A 95 4.22 -15.79 -1.84
CA GLN A 95 4.92 -15.54 -3.11
C GLN A 95 6.21 -14.73 -2.91
N SER A 96 6.19 -13.74 -2.01
CA SER A 96 7.34 -12.89 -1.70
C SER A 96 8.34 -13.53 -0.73
N TYR A 97 8.07 -14.72 -0.19
CA TYR A 97 9.00 -15.45 0.66
C TYR A 97 10.11 -16.10 -0.18
N ASN A 98 11.12 -15.29 -0.52
CA ASN A 98 12.20 -15.62 -1.45
C ASN A 98 13.55 -15.05 -0.97
N TRP A 99 14.62 -15.82 -1.13
CA TRP A 99 15.99 -15.44 -0.74
C TRP A 99 16.56 -14.22 -1.48
N ASP A 100 16.18 -13.98 -2.74
CA ASP A 100 16.60 -12.78 -3.49
C ASP A 100 16.01 -11.51 -2.87
N LEU A 101 14.72 -11.55 -2.51
CA LEU A 101 14.07 -10.44 -1.80
C LEU A 101 14.66 -10.23 -0.41
N TRP A 102 15.00 -11.32 0.29
CA TRP A 102 15.64 -11.24 1.59
C TRP A 102 17.01 -10.59 1.50
N GLY A 103 17.85 -10.99 0.54
CA GLY A 103 19.15 -10.38 0.34
C GLY A 103 19.06 -8.88 -0.01
N ALA A 104 18.07 -8.49 -0.82
CA ALA A 104 17.81 -7.08 -1.10
C ALA A 104 17.40 -6.29 0.17
N ALA A 105 16.49 -6.83 0.98
CA ALA A 105 16.10 -6.25 2.26
C ALA A 105 17.28 -6.15 3.23
N TYR A 106 18.13 -7.18 3.27
CA TYR A 106 19.35 -7.21 4.07
C TYR A 106 20.30 -6.08 3.68
N VAL A 107 20.58 -5.88 2.39
CA VAL A 107 21.46 -4.79 1.93
C VAL A 107 20.86 -3.42 2.23
N ALA A 108 19.56 -3.24 1.97
CA ALA A 108 18.89 -1.95 2.20
C ALA A 108 18.88 -1.53 3.68
N GLN A 109 18.75 -2.50 4.60
CA GLN A 109 18.56 -2.27 6.04
C GLN A 109 19.81 -2.58 6.88
N GLY A 110 20.91 -3.03 6.27
CA GLY A 110 22.14 -3.39 6.98
C GLY A 110 22.02 -4.69 7.79
N GLY A 111 21.09 -5.56 7.40
CA GLY A 111 20.70 -6.78 8.10
C GLY A 111 19.21 -7.07 7.93
N ALA A 112 18.80 -8.33 8.08
CA ALA A 112 17.39 -8.70 8.11
C ALA A 112 17.22 -10.06 8.81
N SER A 113 16.65 -10.05 10.02
CA SER A 113 16.14 -11.27 10.66
C SER A 113 14.88 -11.78 9.95
N ASP A 114 14.40 -12.97 10.34
CA ASP A 114 13.13 -13.53 9.85
C ASP A 114 11.97 -12.54 10.03
N ASP A 115 11.87 -11.93 11.22
CA ASP A 115 10.84 -10.94 11.54
C ASP A 115 11.00 -9.66 10.70
N ALA A 116 12.22 -9.13 10.58
CA ALA A 116 12.49 -7.95 9.76
C ALA A 116 12.19 -8.19 8.27
N PHE A 117 12.43 -9.41 7.78
CA PHE A 117 12.08 -9.78 6.42
C PHE A 117 10.58 -10.01 6.23
N GLU A 118 9.87 -10.50 7.25
CA GLU A 118 8.41 -10.53 7.25
C GLU A 118 7.84 -9.11 7.13
N ASP A 119 8.34 -8.17 7.93
CA ASP A 119 7.86 -6.80 7.92
C ASP A 119 8.23 -6.06 6.63
N PHE A 120 9.38 -6.35 6.04
CA PHE A 120 9.73 -5.88 4.70
C PHE A 120 8.74 -6.35 3.64
N ARG A 121 8.28 -7.60 3.67
CA ARG A 121 7.29 -8.09 2.71
C ARG A 121 5.93 -7.43 2.91
N LYS A 122 5.53 -7.16 4.16
CA LYS A 122 4.34 -6.36 4.48
C LYS A 122 4.45 -4.94 3.90
N TRP A 123 5.60 -4.29 4.09
CA TRP A 123 5.91 -2.99 3.50
C TRP A 123 5.87 -3.03 1.96
N LEU A 124 6.43 -4.06 1.33
CA LEU A 124 6.43 -4.18 -0.12
C LEU A 124 5.02 -4.28 -0.69
N ILE A 125 4.16 -5.08 -0.05
CA ILE A 125 2.74 -5.21 -0.43
C ILE A 125 1.99 -3.90 -0.18
N SER A 126 2.25 -3.20 0.94
CA SER A 126 1.55 -1.94 1.27
C SER A 126 1.83 -0.81 0.26
N ASN A 127 2.95 -0.88 -0.46
CA ASN A 127 3.33 0.07 -1.51
C ASN A 127 2.59 -0.17 -2.85
N GLY A 128 1.76 -1.20 -2.93
CA GLY A 128 0.88 -1.46 -4.07
C GLY A 128 1.51 -2.33 -5.17
N LYS A 129 0.69 -2.63 -6.18
CA LYS A 129 0.98 -3.70 -7.14
C LYS A 129 2.26 -3.46 -7.94
N SER A 130 2.41 -2.26 -8.48
CA SER A 130 3.55 -1.93 -9.35
C SER A 130 4.89 -2.07 -8.62
N VAL A 131 4.95 -1.65 -7.35
CA VAL A 131 6.17 -1.76 -6.54
C VAL A 131 6.45 -3.21 -6.22
N PHE A 132 5.42 -3.95 -5.77
CA PHE A 132 5.54 -5.37 -5.47
C PHE A 132 6.03 -6.18 -6.66
N GLU A 133 5.41 -6.02 -7.83
CA GLU A 133 5.78 -6.76 -9.05
C GLU A 133 7.19 -6.38 -9.53
N GLN A 134 7.53 -5.09 -9.50
CA GLN A 134 8.84 -4.61 -9.95
C GLN A 134 9.97 -5.18 -9.08
N VAL A 135 9.87 -5.05 -7.76
CA VAL A 135 10.92 -5.51 -6.84
C VAL A 135 10.96 -7.03 -6.76
N SER A 136 9.81 -7.72 -6.85
CA SER A 136 9.80 -9.18 -6.90
C SER A 136 10.48 -9.74 -8.15
N ALA A 137 10.40 -9.03 -9.28
CA ALA A 137 11.05 -9.42 -10.53
C ALA A 137 12.54 -9.05 -10.58
N ASP A 138 12.91 -7.91 -9.98
CA ASP A 138 14.28 -7.41 -9.89
C ASP A 138 14.52 -6.80 -8.50
N PRO A 139 14.99 -7.58 -7.52
CA PRO A 139 15.17 -7.08 -6.16
C PRO A 139 16.17 -5.92 -6.02
N ASP A 140 17.14 -5.80 -6.92
CA ASP A 140 18.06 -4.65 -6.95
C ASP A 140 17.35 -3.33 -7.33
N SER A 141 16.18 -3.41 -7.98
CA SER A 141 15.33 -2.26 -8.28
C SER A 141 14.68 -1.62 -7.06
N LEU A 142 14.74 -2.26 -5.88
CA LEU A 142 14.37 -1.62 -4.61
C LEU A 142 15.15 -0.30 -4.39
N ALA A 143 16.37 -0.23 -4.91
CA ALA A 143 17.18 0.99 -4.95
C ALA A 143 16.53 2.13 -5.73
N ASP A 144 15.59 1.87 -6.64
CA ASP A 144 14.88 2.90 -7.41
C ASP A 144 13.54 3.29 -6.73
N ILE A 145 13.01 2.42 -5.86
CA ILE A 145 11.75 2.64 -5.13
C ILE A 145 11.95 3.54 -3.91
N ILE A 146 13.02 3.32 -3.15
CA ILE A 146 13.29 4.10 -1.93
C ILE A 146 13.76 5.51 -2.34
N PRO A 147 13.04 6.59 -1.99
CA PRO A 147 13.43 7.93 -2.39
C PRO A 147 14.76 8.36 -1.73
N ALA A 148 15.45 9.33 -2.33
CA ALA A 148 16.64 9.91 -1.71
C ALA A 148 16.24 10.67 -0.44
N GLY A 149 16.98 10.45 0.66
CA GLY A 149 16.66 11.05 1.97
C GLY A 149 15.39 10.46 2.61
N TYR A 150 15.03 9.23 2.26
CA TYR A 150 14.02 8.47 3.00
C TYR A 150 14.48 8.32 4.46
N GLU A 151 13.65 8.78 5.39
CA GLU A 151 13.87 8.64 6.84
C GLU A 151 12.98 7.49 7.33
N GLY A 152 13.58 6.45 7.90
CA GLY A 152 12.92 5.22 8.33
C GLY A 152 13.44 3.97 7.61
N ASP A 153 12.92 2.83 8.04
CA ASP A 153 13.18 1.52 7.46
C ASP A 153 12.13 1.14 6.41
N ALA A 154 12.41 0.04 5.71
CA ALA A 154 11.47 -0.56 4.77
C ALA A 154 10.63 -1.62 5.49
N SER A 155 9.99 -1.24 6.60
CA SER A 155 9.26 -2.13 7.50
C SER A 155 7.79 -1.71 7.64
N PHE A 156 6.90 -2.65 7.93
CA PHE A 156 5.50 -2.36 8.24
C PHE A 156 4.85 -3.49 9.07
N GLU A 157 5.22 -3.57 10.34
CA GLU A 157 4.80 -4.62 11.28
C GLU A 157 3.27 -4.76 11.39
N GLU A 158 2.56 -3.65 11.60
CA GLU A 158 1.13 -3.66 11.94
C GLU A 158 0.20 -3.96 10.75
N PHE A 159 0.74 -3.98 9.53
CA PHE A 159 -0.04 -4.08 8.30
C PHE A 159 -0.98 -5.29 8.29
N SER A 160 -0.47 -6.49 8.60
CA SER A 160 -1.28 -7.70 8.61
C SER A 160 -2.04 -7.91 9.92
N TYR A 161 -1.57 -7.35 11.03
CA TYR A 161 -2.28 -7.39 12.32
C TYR A 161 -3.64 -6.72 12.23
N LEU A 162 -3.76 -5.64 11.46
CA LEU A 162 -5.04 -4.99 11.19
C LEU A 162 -6.08 -5.97 10.64
N PHE A 163 -5.68 -6.91 9.77
CA PHE A 163 -6.61 -7.86 9.17
C PHE A 163 -7.09 -8.90 10.19
N ALA A 164 -6.17 -9.34 11.05
CA ALA A 164 -6.47 -10.23 12.17
C ALA A 164 -7.46 -9.59 13.15
N ASP A 165 -7.26 -8.32 13.48
CA ASP A 165 -8.12 -7.57 14.39
C ASP A 165 -9.54 -7.44 13.83
N ILE A 166 -9.68 -6.95 12.60
CA ILE A 166 -11.00 -6.77 11.96
C ILE A 166 -11.75 -8.10 11.86
N TRP A 167 -11.05 -9.16 11.47
CA TRP A 167 -11.67 -10.48 11.32
C TRP A 167 -12.07 -11.08 12.67
N THR A 168 -11.23 -10.93 13.71
CA THR A 168 -11.51 -11.41 15.08
C THR A 168 -12.69 -10.65 15.69
N GLU A 169 -12.70 -9.33 15.59
CA GLU A 169 -13.81 -8.47 16.06
C GLU A 169 -15.12 -8.83 15.37
N ARG A 170 -15.08 -9.11 14.06
CA ARG A 170 -16.28 -9.37 13.26
C ARG A 170 -16.85 -10.77 13.45
N THR A 171 -15.99 -11.77 13.67
CA THR A 171 -16.41 -13.19 13.68
C THR A 171 -16.38 -13.82 15.07
N GLY A 172 -15.66 -13.23 16.03
CA GLY A 172 -15.39 -13.79 17.35
C GLY A 172 -14.48 -15.02 17.34
N LYS A 173 -13.87 -15.35 16.20
CA LYS A 173 -12.97 -16.50 16.05
C LYS A 173 -11.51 -16.11 16.37
N PRO A 174 -10.66 -17.06 16.80
CA PRO A 174 -9.25 -16.78 17.10
C PRO A 174 -8.41 -16.63 15.83
N ILE A 175 -7.32 -15.87 15.88
CA ILE A 175 -6.40 -15.61 14.74
C ILE A 175 -5.92 -16.89 14.00
N THR A 176 -5.89 -18.04 14.69
CA THR A 176 -5.54 -19.35 14.10
C THR A 176 -6.50 -19.79 13.00
N ASP A 177 -7.73 -19.28 13.01
CA ASP A 177 -8.80 -19.57 12.07
C ASP A 177 -8.87 -18.53 10.93
N LEU A 178 -7.88 -17.63 10.82
CA LEU A 178 -7.80 -16.66 9.74
C LEU A 178 -7.89 -17.35 8.36
N PRO A 179 -8.61 -16.75 7.40
CA PRO A 179 -8.68 -17.24 6.03
C PRO A 179 -7.29 -17.41 5.42
N LYS A 180 -6.97 -18.62 4.97
CA LYS A 180 -5.76 -18.92 4.19
C LYS A 180 -6.12 -19.29 2.77
N GLU A 181 -5.19 -19.06 1.84
CA GLU A 181 -5.40 -19.48 0.46
C GLU A 181 -5.52 -21.01 0.38
N LYS A 182 -6.55 -21.52 -0.30
CA LYS A 182 -6.82 -22.95 -0.33
C LYS A 182 -5.71 -23.69 -1.08
N GLY A 183 -5.11 -24.68 -0.43
CA GLY A 183 -4.02 -25.46 -1.02
C GLY A 183 -2.66 -24.75 -0.98
N SER A 184 -2.60 -23.53 -0.46
CA SER A 184 -1.33 -22.88 -0.10
C SER A 184 -0.79 -23.54 1.16
N LEU A 185 0.23 -24.37 0.99
CA LEU A 185 1.17 -24.62 2.09
C LEU A 185 2.10 -23.43 2.08
N TYR A 186 1.98 -22.57 3.10
CA TYR A 186 2.95 -21.50 3.29
C TYR A 186 4.35 -22.15 3.30
N PRO A 187 5.31 -21.68 2.47
CA PRO A 187 6.59 -22.35 2.33
C PRO A 187 7.31 -22.43 3.69
N SER A 188 7.90 -23.58 4.00
CA SER A 188 8.67 -23.73 5.25
C SER A 188 10.01 -22.98 5.21
N GLU A 189 10.51 -22.70 4.01
CA GLU A 189 11.75 -21.97 3.75
C GLU A 189 11.53 -21.00 2.57
N PRO A 190 12.32 -19.92 2.46
CA PRO A 190 12.25 -19.04 1.31
C PRO A 190 12.60 -19.78 0.02
N ASN A 191 11.91 -19.43 -1.07
CA ASN A 191 12.22 -19.97 -2.39
C ASN A 191 13.56 -19.42 -2.91
N GLY A 192 14.19 -20.16 -3.81
CA GLY A 192 15.45 -19.75 -4.47
C GLY A 192 16.69 -20.18 -3.69
N GLU A 193 17.82 -19.55 -4.01
CA GLU A 193 19.11 -19.84 -3.38
C GLU A 193 19.44 -18.79 -2.32
N PRO A 194 19.81 -19.21 -1.09
CA PRO A 194 20.24 -18.30 -0.03
C PRO A 194 21.32 -17.32 -0.51
N PHE A 195 21.28 -16.09 0.00
CA PHE A 195 22.37 -15.15 -0.19
C PHE A 195 23.48 -15.41 0.83
N VAL A 196 24.69 -14.97 0.49
CA VAL A 196 25.83 -15.01 1.40
C VAL A 196 26.04 -13.60 1.94
N GLU A 197 26.17 -13.48 3.26
CA GLU A 197 26.44 -12.22 3.96
C GLU A 197 27.90 -11.78 3.81
N ASP A 198 28.34 -11.67 2.55
CA ASP A 198 29.69 -11.26 2.16
C ASP A 198 29.60 -10.00 1.29
N PRO A 199 30.27 -8.89 1.65
CA PRO A 199 30.18 -7.62 0.92
C PRO A 199 30.50 -7.71 -0.57
N GLU A 200 31.50 -8.51 -0.97
CA GLU A 200 31.86 -8.66 -2.39
C GLU A 200 30.74 -9.36 -3.17
N GLN A 201 30.12 -10.39 -2.58
CA GLN A 201 28.99 -11.09 -3.20
C GLN A 201 27.71 -10.26 -3.20
N LEU A 202 27.41 -9.55 -2.11
CA LEU A 202 26.24 -8.68 -2.02
C LEU A 202 26.33 -7.51 -3.01
N SER A 203 27.50 -6.87 -3.12
CA SER A 203 27.72 -5.79 -4.10
C SER A 203 27.66 -6.27 -5.55
N ALA A 204 28.06 -7.52 -5.83
CA ALA A 204 27.92 -8.12 -7.15
C ALA A 204 26.48 -8.51 -7.48
N ARG A 205 25.71 -9.00 -6.49
CA ARG A 205 24.31 -9.44 -6.67
C ARG A 205 23.33 -8.27 -6.71
N TYR A 206 23.57 -7.23 -5.91
CA TYR A 206 22.70 -6.05 -5.77
C TYR A 206 23.48 -4.75 -5.98
N PRO A 207 24.02 -4.48 -7.18
CA PRO A 207 24.92 -3.36 -7.41
C PRO A 207 24.29 -1.98 -7.15
N LYS A 208 23.01 -1.78 -7.47
CA LYS A 208 22.34 -0.49 -7.21
C LYS A 208 22.06 -0.30 -5.72
N LEU A 209 21.54 -1.32 -5.06
CA LEU A 209 21.29 -1.28 -3.62
C LEU A 209 22.59 -1.07 -2.86
N TRP A 210 23.64 -1.82 -3.19
CA TRP A 210 24.93 -1.68 -2.54
C TRP A 210 25.51 -0.28 -2.69
N ALA A 211 25.44 0.29 -3.90
CA ALA A 211 25.90 1.66 -4.15
C ALA A 211 25.16 2.71 -3.31
N ARG A 212 23.92 2.44 -2.90
CA ARG A 212 23.10 3.35 -2.09
C ARG A 212 23.19 3.10 -0.59
N PHE A 213 23.18 1.83 -0.17
CA PHE A 213 22.90 1.43 1.21
C PHE A 213 23.98 0.53 1.82
N GLY A 214 24.98 0.08 1.03
CA GLY A 214 26.00 -0.85 1.52
C GLY A 214 26.85 -0.31 2.67
N GLU A 215 27.08 1.01 2.70
CA GLU A 215 27.84 1.70 3.77
C GLU A 215 26.94 2.54 4.70
N ASP A 216 25.75 2.91 4.24
CA ASP A 216 24.78 3.77 4.93
C ASP A 216 23.36 3.19 4.78
N PRO A 217 23.08 2.07 5.48
CA PRO A 217 21.79 1.41 5.39
C PRO A 217 20.67 2.25 6.03
N LEU A 218 19.43 1.96 5.66
CA LEU A 218 18.24 2.59 6.26
C LEU A 218 18.27 2.51 7.80
N GLN A 219 17.80 3.58 8.46
CA GLN A 219 17.74 3.75 9.92
C GLN A 219 16.36 4.23 10.35
#